data_AF-A0A920RVP1-F1
#
_entry.id   AF-A0A920RVP1-F1
#
_cell.length_a   1.000
_cell.length_b   1.000
_cell.length_c   1.000
_cell.angle_alpha   90.00
_cell.angle_beta   90.00
_cell.angle_gamma   90.00
#
_symmetry.space_group_name_H-M   'P 1'
#
loop_
_entity.id
_entity.type
_entity.pdbx_description
1 polymer ?
#
loop_
_entity_poly.entity_id
_entity_poly.type
_entity_poly.pdbx_seq_one_letter_code
_entity_poly.pdbx_strand_id
1 'polypeptide(L)' 'MISEDLNFDLLKTMSNEEVIIELTKFKGIGEWTAQCYLLGCMSRKDAWPSADLGLQVAIQRLKGLKTRPKS' A
#
# COMPACT_ATOMS: atom_id res chain seq x y z
N MET A 1 -12.96 -10.22 21.28
CA MET A 1 -13.67 -10.65 20.06
C MET A 1 -12.97 -9.98 18.89
N ILE A 2 -12.28 -10.75 18.06
CA ILE A 2 -11.82 -10.26 16.75
C ILE A 2 -13.07 -10.31 15.89
N SER A 3 -13.56 -9.14 15.48
CA SER A 3 -14.78 -9.04 14.67
C SER A 3 -14.58 -9.77 13.33
N GLU A 4 -15.60 -10.49 12.86
CA GLU A 4 -15.63 -11.18 11.56
C GLU A 4 -15.71 -10.22 10.34
N ASP A 5 -15.41 -8.92 10.53
CA ASP A 5 -15.73 -7.88 9.54
C ASP A 5 -14.87 -7.91 8.26
N LEU A 6 -13.74 -8.63 8.24
CA LEU A 6 -12.84 -8.65 7.09
C LEU A 6 -12.75 -10.05 6.47
N ASN A 7 -13.33 -10.19 5.27
CA ASN A 7 -13.22 -11.41 4.48
C ASN A 7 -12.00 -11.35 3.55
N PHE A 8 -10.92 -12.01 3.95
CA PHE A 8 -9.67 -12.07 3.19
C PHE A 8 -9.77 -12.80 1.84
N ASP A 9 -10.71 -13.72 1.68
CA ASP A 9 -10.91 -14.40 0.40
C ASP A 9 -11.56 -13.48 -0.63
N LEU A 10 -12.47 -12.59 -0.20
CA LEU A 10 -13.03 -11.55 -1.08
C LEU A 10 -11.97 -10.54 -1.52
N LEU A 11 -10.99 -10.21 -0.67
CA LEU A 11 -9.90 -9.30 -1.08
C LEU A 11 -9.13 -9.80 -2.29
N LYS A 12 -8.99 -11.13 -2.46
CA LYS A 12 -8.24 -11.71 -3.58
C LYS A 12 -8.86 -11.40 -4.94
N THR A 13 -10.18 -11.23 -5.00
CA THR A 13 -10.92 -10.94 -6.24
C THR A 13 -11.09 -9.44 -6.53
N MET A 14 -10.81 -8.59 -5.54
CA MET A 14 -10.92 -7.13 -5.66
C MET A 14 -9.71 -6.51 -6.36
N SER A 15 -9.89 -5.35 -7.00
CA SER A 15 -8.82 -4.48 -7.48
C SER A 15 -7.96 -3.92 -6.33
N ASN A 16 -6.83 -3.27 -6.64
CA ASN A 16 -5.98 -2.68 -5.60
C ASN A 16 -6.70 -1.54 -4.87
N GLU A 17 -7.43 -0.72 -5.63
CA GLU A 17 -8.18 0.43 -5.13
C GLU A 17 -9.28 -0.03 -4.16
N GLU A 18 -10.02 -1.08 -4.53
CA GLU A 18 -11.05 -1.67 -3.67
C GLU A 18 -10.48 -2.24 -2.37
N VAL A 19 -9.35 -2.96 -2.45
CA VAL A 19 -8.70 -3.50 -1.24
C VAL A 19 -8.19 -2.37 -0.34
N ILE A 20 -7.61 -1.30 -0.90
CA ILE A 20 -7.19 -0.12 -0.12
C ILE A 20 -8.39 0.52 0.58
N ILE A 21 -9.51 0.71 -0.13
CA ILE A 21 -10.73 1.26 0.44
C ILE A 21 -11.24 0.36 1.57
N GLU A 22 -11.24 -0.96 1.39
CA GLU A 22 -11.72 -1.90 2.40
C GLU A 22 -10.83 -1.89 3.66
N LEU A 23 -9.51 -1.94 3.47
CA LEU A 23 -8.56 -1.97 4.57
C LEU A 23 -8.50 -0.64 5.34
N THR A 24 -8.70 0.50 4.67
CA THR A 24 -8.67 1.82 5.33
C THR A 24 -9.90 2.11 6.19
N LYS A 25 -10.96 1.27 6.13
CA LYS A 25 -12.09 1.35 7.08
C LYS A 25 -11.67 1.03 8.52
N PHE A 26 -10.60 0.27 8.69
CA PHE A 26 -10.11 -0.13 10.00
C PHE A 26 -9.22 0.96 10.60
N LYS A 27 -9.61 1.47 11.77
CA LYS A 27 -8.86 2.52 12.49
C LYS A 27 -7.40 2.10 12.67
N GLY A 28 -6.48 2.95 12.19
CA GLY A 28 -5.03 2.72 12.25
C GLY A 28 -4.43 2.19 10.94
N ILE A 29 -5.25 1.85 9.95
CA ILE A 29 -4.78 1.47 8.61
C ILE A 29 -4.98 2.66 7.67
N GLY A 30 -3.87 3.28 7.24
CA GLY A 30 -3.85 4.27 6.18
C GLY A 30 -3.53 3.65 4.82
N GLU A 31 -3.64 4.45 3.76
CA GLU A 31 -3.36 4.03 2.38
C GLU A 31 -1.97 3.38 2.24
N TRP A 32 -0.94 3.99 2.83
CA TRP A 32 0.42 3.44 2.82
C TRP A 32 0.49 2.03 3.41
N THR A 33 -0.16 1.81 4.57
CA THR A 33 -0.19 0.50 5.22
C THR A 33 -0.94 -0.52 4.36
N ALA A 34 -2.03 -0.12 3.69
CA ALA A 34 -2.78 -0.98 2.78
C ALA A 34 -1.96 -1.35 1.53
N GLN A 35 -1.22 -0.41 0.95
CA GLN A 35 -0.29 -0.66 -0.17
C GLN A 35 0.84 -1.63 0.24
N CYS A 36 1.40 -1.49 1.44
CA CYS A 36 2.36 -2.44 1.99
C CYS A 36 1.77 -3.86 2.12
N TYR A 37 0.51 -3.97 2.56
CA TYR A 37 -0.19 -5.25 2.64
C TYR A 37 -0.41 -5.87 1.26
N LEU A 38 -0.86 -5.07 0.28
CA LEU A 38 -1.02 -5.52 -1.11
C LEU A 38 0.30 -6.06 -1.68
N LEU A 39 1.40 -5.34 -1.48
CA LEU A 39 2.72 -5.70 -1.98
C LEU A 39 3.27 -6.96 -1.29
N GLY A 40 3.25 -6.98 0.05
CA GLY A 40 3.91 -8.02 0.85
C GLY A 40 3.07 -9.27 1.08
N CYS A 41 1.78 -9.11 1.33
CA CYS A 41 0.88 -10.22 1.68
C CYS A 41 0.11 -10.75 0.47
N MET A 42 -0.24 -9.89 -0.49
CA MET A 42 -1.00 -10.29 -1.69
C MET A 42 -0.16 -10.37 -2.97
N SER A 43 1.15 -10.13 -2.87
CA SER A 43 2.11 -10.18 -4.00
C SER A 43 1.73 -9.29 -5.19
N ARG A 44 1.00 -8.18 -4.94
CA ARG A 44 0.56 -7.23 -5.96
C ARG A 44 1.60 -6.12 -6.14
N LYS A 45 2.47 -6.29 -7.15
CA LYS A 45 3.64 -5.43 -7.39
C LYS A 45 3.28 -4.04 -7.90
N ASP A 46 2.09 -3.91 -8.46
CA ASP A 46 1.45 -2.69 -8.94
C ASP A 46 0.94 -1.79 -7.80
N ALA A 47 0.80 -2.31 -6.57
CA ALA A 47 0.45 -1.54 -5.38
C ALA A 47 1.67 -0.83 -4.74
N TRP A 48 2.53 -0.24 -5.57
CA TRP A 48 3.75 0.42 -5.11
C TRP A 48 3.42 1.66 -4.25
N PRO A 49 3.96 1.79 -3.02
CA PRO A 49 3.64 2.91 -2.15
C PRO A 49 4.42 4.16 -2.56
N SER A 50 3.96 4.81 -3.63
CA SER A 50 4.63 5.93 -4.28
C SER A 50 4.82 7.12 -3.34
N ALA A 51 3.91 7.34 -2.38
CA ALA A 51 3.97 8.41 -1.39
C ALA A 51 4.95 8.14 -0.23
N ASP A 52 5.57 6.95 -0.16
CA ASP A 52 6.54 6.61 0.88
C ASP A 52 7.79 7.50 0.75
N LEU A 53 8.05 8.29 1.81
CA LEU A 53 9.18 9.21 1.85
C LEU A 53 10.53 8.48 1.76
N GLY A 54 10.66 7.33 2.41
CA GLY A 54 11.87 6.51 2.39
C GLY A 54 12.17 5.98 0.99
N LEU A 55 11.18 5.44 0.28
CA LEU A 55 11.32 4.97 -1.10
C LEU A 55 11.63 6.12 -2.05
N GLN A 56 10.95 7.25 -1.92
CA GLN A 56 11.25 8.42 -2.73
C GLN A 56 12.68 8.93 -2.48
N VAL A 57 13.17 8.96 -1.23
CA VAL A 57 14.57 9.30 -0.91
C VAL A 57 15.54 8.25 -1.46
N ALA A 58 15.20 6.96 -1.37
CA ALA A 58 16.03 5.89 -1.92
C ALA A 58 16.16 6.02 -3.44
N ILE A 59 15.08 6.29 -4.16
CA ILE A 59 15.08 6.54 -5.61
C ILE A 59 15.90 7.78 -5.95
N GLN A 60 15.75 8.87 -5.18
CA GLN A 60 16.55 10.08 -5.36
C GLN A 60 18.05 9.75 -5.31
N ARG A 61 18.48 9.03 -4.27
CA ARG A 61 19.89 8.64 -4.08
C ARG A 61 20.37 7.69 -5.18
N LEU A 62 19.59 6.66 -5.49
CA LEU A 62 19.91 5.65 -6.49
C LEU A 62 20.08 6.24 -7.88
N LYS A 63 19.25 7.23 -8.24
CA LYS A 63 19.26 7.89 -9.55
C LYS A 63 20.06 9.20 -9.59
N GLY A 64 20.67 9.63 -8.48
CA GLY A 64 21.41 10.89 -8.40
C GLY A 64 20.56 12.14 -8.68
N LEU A 65 19.27 12.12 -8.32
CA LEU A 65 18.36 13.23 -8.62
C LEU A 65 18.60 14.42 -7.68
N LYS A 66 18.58 15.64 -8.23
CA LYS A 66 18.69 16.90 -7.45
C LYS A 66 17.57 17.05 -6.42
N THR A 67 16.38 16.57 -6.76
CA THR A 67 15.19 16.62 -5.91
C THR A 67 14.58 15.24 -5.79
N ARG A 68 13.87 15.03 -4.68
CA ARG A 68 13.08 13.82 -4.45
C ARG A 68 11.95 13.72 -5.49
N PRO A 69 11.76 12.55 -6.15
CA PRO A 69 10.60 12.35 -7.01
C PRO A 69 9.32 12.47 -6.19
N LYS A 70 8.31 13.09 -6.78
CA LYS A 70 6.97 13.17 -6.20
C LYS A 70 6.11 12.08 -6.84
N SER A 71 5.33 11.43 -5.99
CA SER A 71 4.19 10.60 -6.36
C SER A 71 3.09 11.43 -7.03
#